data_AF-A0A0D2IQ73-F1
#
_entry.id   AF-A0A0D2IQ73-F1
#
_cell.length_a   1.000
_cell.length_b   1.000
_cell.length_c   1.000
_cell.angle_alpha   90.00
_cell.angle_beta   90.00
_cell.angle_gamma   90.00
#
_symmetry.space_group_name_H-M   'P 1'
#
loop_
_entity.id
_entity.type
_entity.pdbx_description
1 polymer ?
#
loop_
_entity_poly.entity_id
_entity_poly.type
_entity_poly.pdbx_seq_one_letter_code
_entity_poly.pdbx_strand_id
1 'polypeptide(L)'
;MQRQRLALTTMNSSSPIRLLHKKERTWVTRDATTGEISDLLSIRIVGVTGQCTPSACREEKEAFGIGNQELKDAESEAHWHRLLLDMDGNSFSGRFYRLLRTNSVVLKQTVFQEWHDDRLVPWVHFVPISTSFEELPEVTRFLAKTDEGRSIAHRIASESKEWARQALREIDLQLVWFRLLLEYGRLENGHDV
;
A
#
# COMPACT_ATOMS: atom_id res chain seq x y z
N MET A 1 -1.24 13.42 7.59
CA MET A 1 -1.40 12.67 8.86
C MET A 1 -1.96 11.24 8.72
N GLN A 2 -2.10 10.68 7.51
CA GLN A 2 -2.66 9.31 7.37
C GLN A 2 -1.72 8.22 7.89
N ARG A 3 -0.41 8.33 7.60
CA ARG A 3 0.63 7.38 8.06
C ARG A 3 0.77 7.33 9.58
N GLN A 4 0.84 8.49 10.22
CA GLN A 4 0.94 8.62 11.68
C GLN A 4 -0.27 7.97 12.37
N ARG A 5 -1.50 8.26 11.88
CA ARG A 5 -2.73 7.69 12.43
C ARG A 5 -2.74 6.17 12.34
N LEU A 6 -2.36 5.62 11.18
CA LEU A 6 -2.29 4.17 10.99
C LEU A 6 -1.27 3.54 11.95
N ALA A 7 -0.05 4.07 12.01
CA ALA A 7 1.00 3.55 12.89
C ALA A 7 0.58 3.57 14.37
N LEU A 8 -0.01 4.67 14.85
CA LEU A 8 -0.53 4.77 16.23
C LEU A 8 -1.62 3.73 16.50
N THR A 9 -2.51 3.50 15.52
CA THR A 9 -3.59 2.51 15.64
C THR A 9 -3.03 1.09 15.72
N THR A 10 -2.01 0.75 14.93
CA THR A 10 -1.43 -0.60 14.92
C THR A 10 -0.46 -0.84 16.08
N MET A 11 0.13 0.19 16.65
CA MET A 11 1.02 0.09 17.83
C MET A 11 0.24 -0.16 19.13
N ASN A 12 -1.01 0.28 19.22
CA ASN A 12 -1.85 0.06 20.39
C ASN A 12 -2.72 -1.19 20.19
N SER A 13 -2.52 -2.25 21.00
CA SER A 13 -3.28 -3.51 20.92
C SER A 13 -4.75 -3.40 21.35
N SER A 14 -5.15 -2.29 21.97
CA SER A 14 -6.51 -2.03 22.45
C SER A 14 -7.33 -1.15 21.51
N SER A 15 -6.77 -0.75 20.35
CA SER A 15 -7.50 0.07 19.39
C SER A 15 -8.70 -0.69 18.82
N PRO A 16 -9.90 -0.08 18.80
CA PRO A 16 -11.11 -0.74 18.33
C PRO A 16 -11.06 -0.93 16.81
N ILE A 17 -11.42 -2.12 16.36
CA ILE A 17 -11.55 -2.49 14.95
C ILE A 17 -12.84 -3.32 14.76
N ARG A 18 -13.25 -3.48 13.52
CA ARG A 18 -14.38 -4.34 13.16
C ARG A 18 -13.87 -5.49 12.31
N LEU A 19 -14.24 -6.70 12.68
CA LEU A 19 -13.92 -7.92 11.94
C LEU A 19 -15.22 -8.62 11.53
N LEU A 20 -15.13 -9.48 10.51
CA LEU A 20 -16.25 -10.29 10.08
C LEU A 20 -16.11 -11.71 10.61
N HIS A 21 -17.23 -12.28 11.02
CA HIS A 21 -17.34 -13.70 11.28
C HIS A 21 -18.55 -14.27 10.53
N LYS A 22 -18.45 -15.54 10.16
CA LYS A 22 -19.48 -16.22 9.41
C LYS A 22 -20.48 -16.84 10.39
N LYS A 23 -21.74 -16.41 10.32
CA LYS A 23 -22.86 -17.03 11.03
C LYS A 23 -23.74 -17.71 9.98
N GLU A 24 -23.76 -19.04 9.99
CA GLU A 24 -24.42 -19.88 8.99
C GLU A 24 -23.94 -19.56 7.55
N ARG A 25 -24.75 -18.83 6.77
CA ARG A 25 -24.46 -18.41 5.39
C ARG A 25 -24.21 -16.90 5.25
N THR A 26 -24.27 -16.14 6.33
CA THR A 26 -24.14 -14.67 6.31
C THR A 26 -22.91 -14.20 7.06
N TRP A 27 -22.29 -13.13 6.55
CA TRP A 27 -21.22 -12.44 7.25
C TRP A 27 -21.79 -11.39 8.19
N VAL A 28 -21.33 -11.39 9.43
CA VAL A 28 -21.77 -10.44 10.47
C VAL A 28 -20.55 -9.75 11.05
N THR A 29 -20.64 -8.43 11.19
CA THR A 29 -19.63 -7.60 11.85
C THR A 29 -19.61 -7.88 13.34
N ARG A 30 -18.40 -8.00 13.90
CA ARG A 30 -18.15 -8.03 15.34
C ARG A 30 -17.12 -6.97 15.71
N ASP A 31 -17.29 -6.41 16.89
CA ASP A 31 -16.26 -5.58 17.49
C ASP A 31 -15.07 -6.46 17.91
N ALA A 32 -13.88 -5.90 17.74
CA ALA A 32 -12.62 -6.55 17.98
C ALA A 32 -11.57 -5.49 18.35
N THR A 33 -10.40 -5.95 18.76
CA THR A 33 -9.24 -5.06 18.98
C THR A 33 -8.08 -5.43 18.07
N THR A 34 -7.22 -4.47 17.77
CA THR A 34 -5.98 -4.67 17.00
C THR A 34 -5.09 -5.78 17.56
N GLY A 35 -5.15 -6.04 18.87
CA GLY A 35 -4.46 -7.16 19.52
C GLY A 35 -4.79 -8.51 18.91
N GLU A 36 -6.04 -8.73 18.45
CA GLU A 36 -6.49 -9.99 17.83
C GLU A 36 -5.83 -10.30 16.49
N ILE A 37 -5.29 -9.29 15.80
CA ILE A 37 -4.63 -9.43 14.49
C ILE A 37 -3.18 -8.90 14.52
N SER A 38 -2.61 -8.75 15.71
CA SER A 38 -1.26 -8.21 15.92
C SER A 38 -0.18 -9.07 15.25
N ASP A 39 -0.42 -10.38 15.08
CA ASP A 39 0.46 -11.31 14.36
C ASP A 39 0.43 -11.13 12.83
N LEU A 40 -0.55 -10.40 12.31
CA LEU A 40 -0.73 -10.15 10.88
C LEU A 40 -0.19 -8.80 10.43
N LEU A 41 0.03 -7.86 11.35
CA LEU A 41 0.40 -6.49 11.04
C LEU A 41 1.75 -6.13 11.63
N SER A 42 2.72 -5.86 10.76
CA SER A 42 3.98 -5.20 11.13
C SER A 42 4.07 -3.88 10.39
N ILE A 43 3.56 -2.82 11.02
CA ILE A 43 3.54 -1.46 10.46
C ILE A 43 4.19 -0.52 11.47
N ARG A 44 5.22 0.21 11.03
CA ARG A 44 5.94 1.18 11.84
C ARG A 44 6.47 2.34 11.00
N ILE A 45 6.64 3.49 11.62
CA ILE A 45 7.36 4.61 11.01
C ILE A 45 8.86 4.34 11.17
N VAL A 46 9.58 4.29 10.05
CA VAL A 46 11.01 3.94 10.05
C VAL A 46 11.94 5.15 10.21
N GLY A 47 11.44 6.36 10.01
CA GLY A 47 12.25 7.58 10.06
C GLY A 47 11.40 8.84 9.90
N VAL A 48 12.03 9.99 10.12
CA VAL A 48 11.42 11.32 10.00
C VAL A 48 12.15 12.09 8.91
N THR A 49 11.41 12.66 7.95
CA THR A 49 11.97 13.22 6.71
C THR A 49 12.64 14.59 6.88
N GLY A 50 12.78 15.10 8.11
CA GLY A 50 13.35 16.42 8.40
C GLY A 50 12.44 17.59 7.99
N GLN A 51 11.20 17.33 7.58
CA GLN A 51 10.20 18.33 7.21
C GLN A 51 9.44 18.86 8.44
N CYS A 52 10.18 19.09 9.52
CA CYS A 52 9.68 19.51 10.81
C CYS A 52 10.71 20.42 11.49
N THR A 53 10.27 21.23 12.44
CA THR A 53 11.19 21.96 13.32
C THR A 53 11.97 20.96 14.19
N PRO A 54 13.16 21.31 14.70
CA PRO A 54 13.94 20.41 15.55
C PRO A 54 13.18 19.89 16.79
N SER A 55 12.26 20.68 17.36
CA SER A 55 11.39 20.22 18.45
C SER A 55 10.36 19.19 17.97
N ALA A 56 9.63 19.50 16.90
CA ALA A 56 8.61 18.60 16.36
C ALA A 56 9.21 17.27 15.87
N CYS A 57 10.39 17.30 15.25
CA CYS A 57 11.07 16.07 14.84
C CYS A 57 11.49 15.19 16.04
N ARG A 58 11.86 15.80 17.18
CA ARG A 58 12.17 15.05 18.40
C ARG A 58 10.92 14.40 18.98
N GLU A 59 9.82 15.15 19.04
CA GLU A 59 8.52 14.65 19.53
C GLU A 59 7.99 13.51 18.65
N GLU A 60 8.08 13.63 17.32
CA GLU A 60 7.66 12.55 16.40
C GLU A 60 8.54 11.30 16.56
N LYS A 61 9.86 11.48 16.70
CA LYS A 61 10.77 10.36 16.98
C LYS A 61 10.43 9.64 18.28
N GLU A 62 10.16 10.39 19.34
CA GLU A 62 9.76 9.83 20.63
C GLU A 62 8.43 9.08 20.53
N ALA A 63 7.41 9.69 19.91
CA ALA A 63 6.08 9.10 19.75
C ALA A 63 6.09 7.76 18.97
N PHE A 64 6.97 7.62 17.99
CA PHE A 64 7.08 6.41 17.16
C PHE A 64 8.25 5.50 17.54
N GLY A 65 8.97 5.78 18.63
CA GLY A 65 10.10 4.97 19.08
C GLY A 65 11.27 4.95 18.08
N ILE A 66 11.42 6.00 17.28
CA ILE A 66 12.49 6.14 16.29
C ILE A 66 13.73 6.62 17.03
N GLY A 67 14.75 5.77 17.09
CA GLY A 67 16.03 6.13 17.72
C GLY A 67 16.84 7.15 16.91
N ASN A 68 18.14 7.24 17.24
CA ASN A 68 19.07 8.09 16.51
C ASN A 68 19.33 7.60 15.07
N GLN A 69 19.12 6.31 14.81
CA GLN A 69 19.21 5.70 13.49
C GLN A 69 17.81 5.32 12.99
N GLU A 70 17.58 5.54 11.71
CA GLU A 70 16.34 5.12 11.04
C GLU A 70 16.24 3.60 10.99
N LEU A 71 15.04 3.08 11.21
CA LEU A 71 14.72 1.64 11.27
C LEU A 71 14.41 1.08 9.88
N LYS A 72 15.23 1.44 8.88
CA LYS A 72 15.01 1.04 7.49
C LYS A 72 15.18 -0.47 7.34
N ASP A 73 14.13 -1.10 6.80
CA ASP A 73 14.19 -2.47 6.34
C ASP A 73 15.14 -2.59 5.14
N ALA A 74 15.82 -3.74 5.04
CA ALA A 74 16.54 -4.07 3.81
C ALA A 74 15.55 -4.16 2.64
N GLU A 75 15.99 -3.83 1.42
CA GLU A 75 15.11 -3.87 0.26
C GLU A 75 14.50 -5.26 0.02
N SER A 76 15.25 -6.30 0.41
CA SER A 76 14.82 -7.69 0.30
C SER A 76 13.69 -8.07 1.26
N GLU A 77 13.47 -7.31 2.34
CA GLU A 77 12.46 -7.65 3.36
C GLU A 77 11.06 -7.78 2.77
N ALA A 78 10.74 -6.98 1.75
CA ALA A 78 9.45 -7.05 1.07
C ALA A 78 9.15 -8.45 0.49
N HIS A 79 10.18 -9.24 0.14
CA HIS A 79 9.99 -10.59 -0.39
C HIS A 79 9.60 -11.64 0.66
N TRP A 80 9.77 -11.33 1.95
CA TRP A 80 9.43 -12.24 3.04
C TRP A 80 7.99 -12.11 3.52
N HIS A 81 7.26 -11.08 3.08
CA HIS A 81 5.89 -10.82 3.49
C HIS A 81 4.90 -11.11 2.36
N ARG A 82 3.75 -11.69 2.71
CA ARG A 82 2.69 -12.00 1.74
C ARG A 82 1.83 -10.80 1.37
N LEU A 83 1.68 -9.85 2.28
CA LEU A 83 0.88 -8.64 2.11
C LEU A 83 1.81 -7.44 2.34
N LEU A 84 1.80 -6.47 1.42
CA LEU A 84 2.66 -5.31 1.43
C LEU A 84 1.82 -4.04 1.33
N LEU A 85 1.93 -3.16 2.32
CA LEU A 85 1.21 -1.89 2.33
C LEU A 85 1.98 -0.81 1.54
N ASP A 86 1.33 -0.28 0.50
CA ASP A 86 1.77 0.87 -0.29
C ASP A 86 0.92 2.09 0.07
N MET A 87 1.58 3.20 0.42
CA MET A 87 0.92 4.42 0.87
C MET A 87 1.64 5.66 0.32
N ASP A 88 0.85 6.62 -0.14
CA ASP A 88 1.31 7.95 -0.54
C ASP A 88 2.14 8.64 0.55
N GLY A 89 3.09 9.46 0.13
CA GLY A 89 3.89 10.36 0.98
C GLY A 89 3.55 11.81 0.74
N ASN A 90 4.58 12.60 0.44
CA ASN A 90 4.36 13.98 -0.02
C ASN A 90 3.66 14.00 -1.38
N SER A 91 3.83 12.93 -2.16
CA SER A 91 3.16 12.64 -3.43
C SER A 91 2.86 11.14 -3.49
N PHE A 92 2.59 10.60 -4.67
CA PHE A 92 2.44 9.17 -4.91
C PHE A 92 3.62 8.34 -4.36
N SER A 93 3.37 7.05 -4.09
CA SER A 93 4.39 6.14 -3.60
C SER A 93 5.35 5.69 -4.70
N GLY A 94 6.61 6.14 -4.63
CA GLY A 94 7.67 5.66 -5.53
C GLY A 94 8.04 4.18 -5.36
N ARG A 95 7.53 3.50 -4.33
CA ARG A 95 7.80 2.07 -4.09
C ARG A 95 6.84 1.15 -4.85
N PHE A 96 5.70 1.67 -5.30
CA PHE A 96 4.59 0.86 -5.79
C PHE A 96 5.00 -0.16 -6.85
N TYR A 97 5.71 0.28 -7.90
CA TYR A 97 6.18 -0.60 -8.98
C TYR A 97 7.15 -1.69 -8.53
N ARG A 98 8.01 -1.39 -7.53
CA ARG A 98 8.91 -2.40 -6.96
C ARG A 98 8.11 -3.46 -6.20
N LEU A 99 7.07 -3.04 -5.46
CA LEU A 99 6.22 -3.97 -4.72
C LEU A 99 5.42 -4.87 -5.67
N LEU A 100 4.91 -4.34 -6.79
CA LEU A 100 4.18 -5.15 -7.79
C LEU A 100 5.03 -6.28 -8.40
N ARG A 101 6.37 -6.10 -8.46
CA ARG A 101 7.32 -7.11 -8.97
C ARG A 101 7.60 -8.24 -7.98
N THR A 102 7.17 -8.09 -6.72
CA THR A 102 7.28 -9.16 -5.71
C THR A 102 6.25 -10.26 -5.99
N ASN A 103 6.28 -11.34 -5.21
CA ASN A 103 5.23 -12.37 -5.24
C ASN A 103 4.26 -12.19 -4.05
N SER A 104 3.89 -10.95 -3.78
CA SER A 104 3.11 -10.52 -2.62
C SER A 104 1.93 -9.68 -3.09
N VAL A 105 0.87 -9.65 -2.30
CA VAL A 105 -0.28 -8.78 -2.56
C VAL A 105 0.05 -7.37 -2.10
N VAL A 106 -0.07 -6.41 -3.00
CA VAL A 106 0.07 -4.99 -2.64
C VAL A 106 -1.29 -4.46 -2.18
N LEU A 107 -1.36 -3.96 -0.96
CA LEU A 107 -2.47 -3.20 -0.41
C LEU A 107 -2.18 -1.72 -0.70
N LYS A 108 -2.86 -1.11 -1.67
CA LYS A 108 -2.57 0.25 -2.13
C LYS A 108 -3.57 1.23 -1.54
N GLN A 109 -3.07 2.20 -0.77
CA GLN A 109 -3.81 3.39 -0.41
C GLN A 109 -3.22 4.59 -1.15
N THR A 110 -4.01 5.20 -2.03
CA THR A 110 -3.63 6.44 -2.71
C THR A 110 -4.80 7.42 -2.82
N VAL A 111 -4.48 8.71 -2.90
CA VAL A 111 -5.40 9.79 -3.29
C VAL A 111 -5.01 10.42 -4.62
N PHE A 112 -3.86 10.04 -5.18
CA PHE A 112 -3.37 10.57 -6.43
C PHE A 112 -3.93 9.77 -7.61
N GLN A 113 -4.14 10.46 -8.72
CA GLN A 113 -4.28 9.81 -10.02
C GLN A 113 -2.89 9.60 -10.59
N GLU A 114 -2.62 8.39 -11.06
CA GLU A 114 -1.34 7.99 -11.64
C GLU A 114 -1.53 7.52 -13.09
N TRP A 115 -0.47 7.60 -13.89
CA TRP A 115 -0.52 7.27 -15.32
C TRP A 115 -0.98 5.83 -15.62
N HIS A 116 -0.89 4.94 -14.63
CA HIS A 116 -1.20 3.51 -14.76
C HIS A 116 -2.63 3.15 -14.32
N ASP A 117 -3.44 4.11 -13.88
CA ASP A 117 -4.78 3.86 -13.34
C ASP A 117 -5.74 3.21 -14.36
N ASP A 118 -5.48 3.42 -15.65
CA ASP A 118 -6.15 2.80 -16.79
C ASP A 118 -5.66 1.37 -17.11
N ARG A 119 -4.58 0.92 -16.48
CA ARG A 119 -3.90 -0.37 -16.77
C ARG A 119 -3.90 -1.31 -15.58
N LEU A 120 -3.83 -0.79 -14.35
CA LEU A 120 -3.82 -1.59 -13.13
C LEU A 120 -5.24 -1.72 -12.57
N VAL A 121 -5.77 -2.95 -12.55
CA VAL A 121 -7.13 -3.24 -12.11
C VAL A 121 -7.15 -3.63 -10.61
N PRO A 122 -7.95 -2.93 -9.77
CA PRO A 122 -8.18 -3.32 -8.39
C PRO A 122 -8.73 -4.75 -8.27
N TRP A 123 -8.31 -5.47 -7.23
CA TRP A 123 -8.57 -6.89 -6.97
C TRP A 123 -8.03 -7.89 -8.01
N VAL A 124 -7.34 -7.41 -9.05
CA VAL A 124 -6.58 -8.24 -9.99
C VAL A 124 -5.08 -8.08 -9.71
N HIS A 125 -4.57 -6.85 -9.72
CA HIS A 125 -3.14 -6.59 -9.53
C HIS A 125 -2.80 -6.05 -8.13
N PHE A 126 -3.76 -5.46 -7.43
CA PHE A 126 -3.56 -4.94 -6.07
C PHE A 126 -4.90 -4.87 -5.34
N VAL A 127 -4.88 -4.69 -4.02
CA VAL A 127 -6.09 -4.50 -3.22
C VAL A 127 -6.19 -3.02 -2.83
N PRO A 128 -7.28 -2.32 -3.22
CA PRO A 128 -7.44 -0.91 -2.86
C PRO A 128 -7.79 -0.79 -1.37
N ILE A 129 -7.14 0.16 -0.70
CA ILE A 129 -7.38 0.52 0.70
C ILE A 129 -7.78 1.99 0.77
N SER A 130 -8.82 2.26 1.54
CA SER A 130 -9.36 3.57 1.80
C SER A 130 -8.43 4.40 2.69
N THR A 131 -8.58 5.72 2.64
CA THR A 131 -7.84 6.64 3.52
C THR A 131 -8.23 6.52 4.99
N SER A 132 -9.36 5.87 5.30
CA SER A 132 -9.82 5.63 6.67
C SER A 132 -9.15 4.41 7.32
N PHE A 133 -8.66 3.45 6.52
CA PHE A 133 -8.10 2.17 6.95
C PHE A 133 -9.07 1.28 7.76
N GLU A 134 -10.36 1.58 7.76
CA GLU A 134 -11.33 0.84 8.58
C GLU A 134 -11.45 -0.63 8.16
N GLU A 135 -11.29 -0.91 6.86
CA GLU A 135 -11.36 -2.25 6.28
C GLU A 135 -10.02 -3.00 6.31
N LEU A 136 -8.90 -2.30 6.52
CA LEU A 136 -7.56 -2.90 6.49
C LEU A 136 -7.41 -4.09 7.45
N PRO A 137 -7.90 -4.04 8.71
CA PRO A 137 -7.87 -5.19 9.62
C PRO A 137 -8.54 -6.44 9.04
N GLU A 138 -9.76 -6.29 8.52
CA GLU A 138 -10.56 -7.41 8.01
C GLU A 138 -10.01 -7.94 6.68
N VAL A 139 -9.61 -7.05 5.76
CA VAL A 139 -8.96 -7.44 4.50
C VAL A 139 -7.71 -8.26 4.77
N THR A 140 -6.86 -7.81 5.70
CA THR A 140 -5.64 -8.51 6.09
C THR A 140 -5.96 -9.88 6.68
N ARG A 141 -6.90 -9.93 7.65
CA ARG A 141 -7.35 -11.19 8.26
C ARG A 141 -7.91 -12.16 7.23
N PHE A 142 -8.77 -11.68 6.32
CA PHE A 142 -9.40 -12.48 5.29
C PHE A 142 -8.35 -13.11 4.37
N LEU A 143 -7.46 -12.29 3.78
CA LEU A 143 -6.43 -12.75 2.85
C LEU A 143 -5.39 -13.67 3.50
N ALA A 144 -5.10 -13.48 4.79
CA ALA A 144 -4.08 -14.27 5.48
C ALA A 144 -4.62 -15.57 6.11
N LYS A 145 -5.82 -15.54 6.70
CA LYS A 145 -6.32 -16.64 7.57
C LYS A 145 -7.34 -17.55 6.91
N THR A 146 -8.09 -17.10 5.89
CA THR A 146 -9.13 -17.92 5.25
C THR A 146 -8.60 -18.66 4.03
N ASP A 147 -9.13 -19.85 3.72
CA ASP A 147 -8.72 -20.60 2.52
C ASP A 147 -9.04 -19.86 1.23
N GLU A 148 -10.25 -19.29 1.16
CA GLU A 148 -10.71 -18.47 0.04
C GLU A 148 -9.82 -17.23 -0.14
N GLY A 149 -9.58 -16.49 0.94
CA GLY A 149 -8.72 -15.30 0.91
C GLY A 149 -7.27 -15.62 0.53
N ARG A 150 -6.72 -16.77 0.96
CA ARG A 150 -5.39 -17.23 0.55
C ARG A 150 -5.32 -17.55 -0.94
N SER A 151 -6.36 -18.19 -1.49
CA SER A 151 -6.45 -18.47 -2.93
C SER A 151 -6.52 -17.18 -3.74
N ILE A 152 -7.35 -16.23 -3.30
CA ILE A 152 -7.45 -14.89 -3.91
C ILE A 152 -6.11 -14.15 -3.82
N ALA A 153 -5.48 -14.14 -2.65
CA ALA A 153 -4.18 -13.49 -2.44
C ALA A 153 -3.09 -14.05 -3.38
N HIS A 154 -3.03 -15.37 -3.54
CA HIS A 154 -2.09 -16.01 -4.45
C HIS A 154 -2.33 -15.58 -5.90
N ARG A 155 -3.60 -15.52 -6.33
CA ARG A 155 -3.95 -15.05 -7.68
C ARG A 155 -3.53 -13.59 -7.88
N ILE A 156 -3.88 -12.70 -6.96
CA ILE A 156 -3.53 -11.27 -7.06
C ILE A 156 -2.02 -11.07 -7.13
N ALA A 157 -1.26 -11.75 -6.27
CA ALA A 157 0.20 -11.66 -6.27
C ALA A 157 0.81 -12.14 -7.60
N SER A 158 0.29 -13.23 -8.17
CA SER A 158 0.75 -13.76 -9.45
C SER A 158 0.43 -12.82 -10.62
N GLU A 159 -0.80 -12.32 -10.70
CA GLU A 159 -1.24 -11.40 -11.77
C GLU A 159 -0.48 -10.07 -11.68
N SER A 160 -0.30 -9.53 -10.47
CA SER A 160 0.54 -8.34 -10.22
C SER A 160 1.95 -8.51 -10.79
N LYS A 161 2.60 -9.62 -10.43
CA LYS A 161 3.98 -9.89 -10.82
C LYS A 161 4.11 -10.06 -12.33
N GLU A 162 3.18 -10.79 -12.94
CA GLU A 162 3.21 -11.04 -14.38
C GLU A 162 2.94 -9.77 -15.17
N TRP A 163 1.96 -8.97 -14.76
CA TRP A 163 1.71 -7.66 -15.36
C TRP A 163 2.94 -6.75 -15.24
N ALA A 164 3.56 -6.67 -14.05
CA ALA A 164 4.76 -5.85 -13.84
C ALA A 164 5.94 -6.31 -14.71
N ARG A 165 6.07 -7.62 -14.96
CA ARG A 165 7.10 -8.18 -15.84
C ARG A 165 6.93 -7.76 -17.30
N GLN A 166 5.69 -7.55 -17.73
CA GLN A 166 5.34 -7.24 -19.12
C GLN A 166 5.19 -5.74 -19.40
N ALA A 167 4.73 -4.95 -18.43
CA ALA A 167 4.29 -3.57 -18.65
C ALA A 167 5.10 -2.50 -17.89
N LEU A 168 6.04 -2.90 -17.03
CA LEU A 168 6.89 -1.96 -16.27
C LEU A 168 8.38 -2.07 -16.61
N ARG A 169 8.75 -2.69 -17.74
CA ARG A 169 10.16 -2.72 -18.18
C ARG A 169 10.59 -1.30 -18.54
N GLU A 170 11.90 -1.08 -18.57
CA GLU A 170 12.44 0.23 -18.90
C GLU A 170 11.91 0.75 -20.25
N ILE A 171 11.86 -0.12 -21.26
CA ILE A 171 11.31 0.21 -22.58
C ILE A 171 9.83 0.60 -22.53
N ASP A 172 9.02 -0.02 -21.67
CA ASP A 172 7.59 0.29 -21.56
C ASP A 172 7.38 1.70 -20.99
N LEU A 173 8.15 2.06 -19.96
CA LEU A 173 8.12 3.40 -19.37
C LEU A 173 8.64 4.47 -20.35
N GLN A 174 9.68 4.16 -21.11
CA GLN A 174 10.18 5.05 -22.17
C GLN A 174 9.11 5.28 -23.24
N LEU A 175 8.38 4.25 -23.66
CA LEU A 175 7.30 4.37 -24.64
C LEU A 175 6.15 5.24 -24.13
N VAL A 176 5.76 5.10 -22.86
CA VAL A 176 4.74 5.96 -22.24
C VAL A 176 5.18 7.42 -22.26
N TRP A 177 6.40 7.71 -21.83
CA TRP A 177 6.95 9.07 -21.86
C TRP A 177 7.06 9.64 -23.27
N PHE A 178 7.57 8.86 -24.21
CA PHE A 178 7.69 9.30 -25.61
C PHE A 178 6.32 9.61 -26.20
N ARG A 179 5.33 8.74 -25.98
CA ARG A 179 3.95 8.97 -26.47
C ARG A 179 3.33 10.21 -25.84
N LEU A 180 3.53 10.41 -24.53
CA LEU A 180 3.04 11.59 -23.82
C LEU A 180 3.59 12.88 -24.45
N LEU A 181 4.90 12.95 -24.69
CA LEU A 181 5.54 14.13 -25.30
C LEU A 181 5.08 14.38 -26.74
N LEU A 182 4.87 13.33 -27.53
CA LEU A 182 4.34 13.46 -28.89
C LEU A 182 2.90 14.01 -28.91
N GLU A 183 2.01 13.46 -28.07
CA GLU A 183 0.63 13.95 -27.99
C GLU A 183 0.57 15.37 -27.44
N TYR A 184 1.41 15.70 -26.46
CA TYR A 184 1.52 17.06 -25.94
C TYR A 184 1.98 18.03 -27.04
N GLY A 185 3.04 17.70 -27.79
CA GLY A 185 3.51 18.51 -28.91
C GLY A 185 2.47 18.66 -30.02
N ARG A 186 1.63 17.64 -30.27
CA ARG A 186 0.51 17.72 -31.21
C ARG A 186 -0.56 18.72 -30.76
N LEU A 187 -0.84 18.81 -29.46
CA LEU A 187 -1.82 19.76 -28.91
C LEU A 187 -1.30 21.19 -28.95
N GLU A 188 -0.03 21.41 -28.61
CA GLU A 188 0.59 22.75 -28.66
C GLU A 188 0.69 23.28 -30.10
N ASN A 189 1.14 22.43 -31.05
CA ASN A 189 1.28 22.82 -32.46
C ASN A 189 -0.03 22.73 -33.27
N GLY A 190 -1.09 22.16 -32.69
CA GLY A 190 -2.38 21.94 -33.35
C GLY A 190 -3.33 23.13 -33.34
N HIS A 191 -2.89 24.31 -32.88
CA HIS A 191 -3.68 25.55 -32.86
C HIS A 191 -3.62 26.39 -34.15
N ASP A 192 -3.09 25.83 -35.25
CA ASP A 192 -3.18 26.41 -36.59
C ASP A 192 -3.99 25.49 -37.54
N VAL A 193 -5.31 25.40 -37.33
CA VAL A 193 -6.31 25.03 -38.36
C VAL A 193 -7.58 25.83 -38.15
#